data_AF-A0A6G2QB73-F1
#
_entry.id   AF-A0A6G2QB73-F1
#
_cell.length_a   1.000
_cell.length_b   1.000
_cell.length_c   1.000
_cell.angle_alpha   90.00
_cell.angle_beta   90.00
_cell.angle_gamma   90.00
#
_symmetry.space_group_name_H-M   'P 1'
#
loop_
_entity.id
_entity.type
_entity.pdbx_description
1 polymer ?
#
loop_
_entity_poly.entity_id
_entity_poly.type
_entity_poly.pdbx_seq_one_letter_code
_entity_poly.pdbx_strand_id
1 'polypeptide(L)'
;MRPARLCLPRHRHRSRTHHLDLTDLTYCDATGITVFVTAHNRAQQDHSPLILAGLNNDLMRVFHIVGLDQIFTFQPTVHDAVNAPYVLRAVTVGGV
;
A
#
# COMPACT_ATOMS: atom_id res chain seq x y z
N MET A 1 6.26 -11.50 44.99
CA MET A 1 5.64 -10.47 44.10
C MET A 1 5.87 -10.91 42.66
N ARG A 2 4.89 -11.50 41.97
CA ARG A 2 5.04 -12.01 40.59
C ARG A 2 4.61 -10.92 39.59
N PRO A 3 5.37 -10.62 38.52
CA PRO A 3 4.93 -9.64 37.53
C PRO A 3 3.73 -10.21 36.76
N ALA A 4 2.63 -9.44 36.74
CA ALA A 4 1.46 -9.72 35.94
C ALA A 4 1.88 -9.66 34.46
N ARG A 5 1.92 -10.82 33.80
CA ARG A 5 1.99 -10.89 32.34
C ARG A 5 0.69 -10.33 31.81
N LEU A 6 0.71 -9.06 31.39
CA LEU A 6 -0.35 -8.46 30.60
C LEU A 6 -0.44 -9.25 29.29
N CYS A 7 -1.41 -10.16 29.20
CA CYS A 7 -1.83 -10.70 27.92
C CYS A 7 -2.48 -9.55 27.14
N LEU A 8 -1.68 -8.80 26.38
CA LEU A 8 -2.21 -7.97 25.32
C LEU A 8 -3.04 -8.88 24.41
N PRO A 9 -4.26 -8.45 24.02
CA PRO A 9 -5.03 -9.20 23.04
C PRO A 9 -4.14 -9.36 21.81
N ARG A 10 -3.84 -10.62 21.46
CA ARG A 10 -3.37 -10.94 20.11
C ARG A 10 -4.48 -10.50 19.18
N HIS A 11 -4.43 -9.25 18.73
CA HIS A 11 -5.17 -8.82 17.57
C HIS A 11 -4.77 -9.81 16.48
N ARG A 12 -5.69 -10.72 16.14
CA ARG A 12 -5.68 -11.39 14.85
C ARG A 12 -5.77 -10.24 13.84
N HIS A 13 -4.64 -9.65 13.46
CA HIS A 13 -4.54 -8.91 12.22
C HIS A 13 -4.77 -9.94 11.15
N ARG A 14 -6.04 -10.15 10.80
CA ARG A 14 -6.42 -10.74 9.54
C ARG A 14 -5.80 -9.79 8.53
N SER A 15 -4.67 -10.17 7.94
CA SER A 15 -3.95 -9.34 6.97
C SER A 15 -4.97 -8.85 5.95
N ARG A 16 -5.37 -7.59 6.07
CA ARG A 16 -6.35 -6.97 5.19
C ARG A 16 -5.53 -6.32 4.09
N THR A 17 -5.74 -6.78 2.86
CA THR A 17 -5.18 -6.08 1.71
C THR A 17 -6.16 -4.98 1.34
N HIS A 18 -5.67 -3.76 1.20
CA HIS A 18 -6.44 -2.64 0.70
C HIS A 18 -6.17 -2.49 -0.79
N HIS A 19 -7.21 -2.57 -1.61
CA HIS A 19 -7.12 -2.31 -3.04
C HIS A 19 -7.72 -0.95 -3.33
N LEU A 20 -6.97 -0.08 -4.00
CA LEU A 20 -7.48 1.20 -4.48
C LEU A 20 -7.66 1.09 -6.00
N ASP A 21 -8.90 1.32 -6.42
CA ASP A 21 -9.24 1.46 -7.82
C ASP A 21 -8.96 2.90 -8.26
N LEU A 22 -8.07 3.04 -9.24
CA LEU A 22 -7.65 4.29 -9.84
C LEU A 22 -8.08 4.39 -11.32
N THR A 23 -9.01 3.55 -11.76
CA THR A 23 -9.49 3.50 -13.16
C THR A 23 -10.03 4.85 -13.64
N ASP A 24 -10.74 5.59 -12.77
CA ASP A 24 -11.27 6.93 -13.07
C ASP A 24 -10.30 8.07 -12.71
N LEU A 25 -9.09 7.74 -12.22
CA LEU A 25 -8.09 8.77 -11.93
C LEU A 25 -7.45 9.22 -13.23
N THR A 26 -7.77 10.45 -13.63
CA THR A 26 -7.24 11.05 -14.88
C THR A 26 -5.99 11.88 -14.64
N TYR A 27 -5.81 12.41 -13.42
CA TYR A 27 -4.69 13.29 -13.09
C TYR A 27 -4.23 13.10 -11.64
N CYS A 28 -2.93 13.17 -11.44
CA CYS A 28 -2.30 13.15 -10.13
C CYS A 28 -1.12 14.12 -10.13
N ASP A 29 -1.16 15.10 -9.24
CA ASP A 29 -0.07 16.04 -8.99
C ASP A 29 0.80 15.58 -7.81
N ALA A 30 1.74 16.45 -7.40
CA ALA A 30 2.58 16.22 -6.25
C ALA A 30 1.78 16.00 -4.94
N THR A 31 0.60 16.63 -4.82
CA THR A 31 -0.28 16.45 -3.66
C THR A 31 -0.93 15.07 -3.67
N GLY A 32 -1.46 14.62 -4.81
CA GLY A 32 -2.00 13.27 -4.95
C GLY A 32 -0.94 12.19 -4.68
N ILE A 33 0.28 12.39 -5.16
CA ILE A 33 1.42 11.51 -4.85
C ILE A 33 1.66 11.44 -3.34
N THR A 34 1.68 12.59 -2.66
CA THR A 34 1.87 12.65 -1.20
C THR A 34 0.77 11.91 -0.44
N VAL A 35 -0.47 11.99 -0.93
CA VAL A 35 -1.61 11.24 -0.37
C VAL A 35 -1.39 9.73 -0.52
N PHE A 36 -0.98 9.26 -1.69
CA PHE A 36 -0.68 7.84 -1.91
C PHE A 36 0.44 7.35 -1.01
N VAL A 37 1.54 8.09 -0.90
CA VAL A 37 2.68 7.75 -0.04
C VAL A 37 2.26 7.70 1.42
N THR A 38 1.45 8.66 1.88
CA THR A 38 0.93 8.67 3.25
C THR A 38 0.01 7.48 3.50
N ALA A 39 -0.87 7.15 2.55
CA ALA A 39 -1.74 5.98 2.63
C ALA A 39 -0.91 4.69 2.71
N HIS A 40 0.12 4.53 1.87
CA HIS A 40 1.03 3.40 1.90
C HIS A 40 1.73 3.26 3.25
N ASN A 41 2.28 4.36 3.77
CA ASN A 41 2.98 4.34 5.06
C ASN A 41 2.06 3.91 6.21
N ARG A 42 0.81 4.38 6.24
CA ARG A 42 -0.19 3.92 7.22
C ARG A 42 -0.51 2.44 7.05
N ALA A 43 -0.71 2.02 5.81
CA ALA A 43 -1.00 0.63 5.47
C ALA A 43 0.15 -0.30 5.92
N GLN A 44 1.41 0.12 5.74
CA GLN A 44 2.60 -0.58 6.25
C GLN A 44 2.63 -0.66 7.77
N GLN A 45 2.34 0.44 8.48
CA GLN A 45 2.27 0.46 9.96
C GLN A 45 1.22 -0.52 10.49
N ASP A 46 0.13 -0.71 9.77
CA ASP A 46 -0.96 -1.64 10.11
C ASP A 46 -0.73 -3.07 9.57
N HIS A 47 0.44 -3.35 8.99
CA HIS A 47 0.77 -4.63 8.32
C HIS A 47 -0.30 -5.03 7.28
N SER A 48 -0.85 -4.01 6.63
CA SER A 48 -2.04 -4.04 5.78
C SER A 48 -1.64 -3.51 4.41
N PRO A 49 -1.23 -4.36 3.48
CA PRO A 49 -0.68 -3.90 2.20
C PRO A 49 -1.66 -3.14 1.33
N LEU A 50 -1.13 -2.18 0.57
CA LEU A 50 -1.88 -1.35 -0.37
C LEU A 50 -1.52 -1.73 -1.81
N ILE A 51 -2.51 -2.14 -2.60
CA ILE A 51 -2.37 -2.42 -4.04
C ILE A 51 -3.15 -1.36 -4.82
N LEU A 52 -2.50 -0.76 -5.81
CA LEU A 52 -3.08 0.25 -6.68
C LEU A 52 -3.45 -0.42 -8.01
N ALA A 53 -4.70 -0.27 -8.45
CA ALA A 53 -5.23 -0.92 -9.64
C ALA A 53 -5.78 0.09 -10.64
N GLY A 54 -5.68 -0.19 -11.94
CA GLY A 54 -6.39 0.59 -12.97
C GLY A 54 -5.74 1.93 -13.32
N LEU A 55 -4.47 2.15 -13.02
CA LEU A 55 -3.78 3.36 -13.49
C LEU A 55 -3.72 3.43 -15.01
N ASN A 56 -4.05 4.60 -15.55
CA ASN A 56 -3.81 4.88 -16.97
C ASN A 56 -2.29 4.95 -17.27
N ASN A 57 -1.93 4.84 -18.55
CA ASN A 57 -0.53 4.81 -18.97
C ASN A 57 0.23 6.11 -18.65
N ASP A 58 -0.45 7.25 -18.72
CA ASP A 58 0.15 8.57 -18.44
C ASP A 58 0.56 8.69 -16.97
N LEU A 59 -0.34 8.32 -16.06
CA LEU A 59 -0.07 8.29 -14.63
C LEU A 59 0.95 7.22 -14.29
N MET A 60 0.89 6.03 -14.89
CA MET A 60 1.93 5.02 -14.69
C MET A 60 3.31 5.57 -15.05
N ARG A 61 3.42 6.35 -16.13
CA ARG A 61 4.67 7.01 -16.52
C ARG A 61 5.10 8.07 -15.51
N VAL A 62 4.20 8.90 -15.01
CA VAL A 62 4.50 9.88 -13.94
C VAL A 62 5.01 9.16 -12.69
N PHE A 63 4.34 8.11 -12.26
CA PHE A 63 4.74 7.33 -11.07
C PHE A 63 6.09 6.63 -11.28
N HIS A 64 6.38 6.15 -12.49
CA HIS A 64 7.69 5.61 -12.84
C HIS A 64 8.79 6.67 -12.82
N ILE A 65 8.53 7.86 -13.37
CA ILE A 65 9.48 9.00 -13.35
C ILE A 65 9.78 9.44 -11.91
N VAL A 66 8.76 9.48 -11.04
CA VAL A 66 8.91 9.84 -9.63
C VAL A 66 9.51 8.69 -8.80
N GLY A 67 9.58 7.48 -9.36
CA GLY A 67 10.14 6.29 -8.69
C GLY A 67 9.18 5.58 -7.73
N LEU A 68 7.89 5.90 -7.79
CA LEU A 68 6.86 5.28 -6.94
C LEU A 68 6.58 3.82 -7.31
N ASP A 69 6.90 3.41 -8.54
CA ASP A 69 6.87 2.01 -9.01
C ASP A 69 7.72 1.04 -8.16
N GLN A 70 8.72 1.56 -7.46
CA GLN A 70 9.55 0.76 -6.54
C GLN A 70 8.90 0.58 -5.16
N ILE A 71 7.89 1.40 -4.84
CA ILE A 71 7.25 1.48 -3.52
C ILE A 71 5.87 0.82 -3.55
N PHE A 72 5.11 1.04 -4.62
CA PHE A 72 3.75 0.53 -4.78
C PHE A 72 3.72 -0.72 -5.64
N THR A 73 2.78 -1.61 -5.34
CA THR A 73 2.42 -2.69 -6.25
C THR A 73 1.28 -2.22 -7.14
N PHE A 74 1.56 -2.12 -8.43
CA PHE A 74 0.58 -1.76 -9.44
C PHE A 74 0.00 -3.00 -10.11
N GLN A 75 -1.30 -2.98 -10.36
CA GLN A 75 -1.98 -3.98 -11.15
C GLN A 75 -2.80 -3.31 -12.25
N PRO A 76 -2.84 -3.88 -13.46
CA PRO A 76 -3.52 -3.26 -14.59
C PRO A 76 -5.03 -3.20 -14.37
N THR A 77 -5.61 -4.16 -13.65
CA THR A 77 -7.04 -4.20 -13.34
C THR A 77 -7.29 -4.50 -11.86
N VAL A 78 -8.48 -4.12 -11.37
CA VAL A 78 -8.94 -4.51 -10.03
C VAL A 78 -9.03 -6.03 -9.91
N HIS A 79 -9.36 -6.73 -11.00
CA HIS A 79 -9.41 -8.19 -11.03
C HIS A 79 -8.02 -8.81 -10.79
N ASP A 80 -6.98 -8.29 -11.45
CA ASP A 80 -5.60 -8.71 -11.19
C ASP A 80 -5.17 -8.38 -9.77
N ALA A 81 -5.58 -7.23 -9.22
CA ALA A 81 -5.29 -6.85 -7.84
C ALA A 81 -5.87 -7.80 -6.80
N VAL A 82 -7.10 -8.29 -6.98
CA VAL A 82 -7.71 -9.25 -6.06
C VAL A 82 -7.14 -10.66 -6.20
N ASN A 83 -6.65 -11.02 -7.40
CA ASN A 83 -6.11 -12.35 -7.66
C ASN A 83 -4.59 -12.45 -7.44
N ALA A 84 -3.90 -11.33 -7.33
CA ALA A 84 -2.47 -11.29 -7.12
C ALA A 84 -2.12 -11.88 -5.73
N PRO A 85 -1.23 -12.89 -5.65
CA PRO A 85 -0.67 -13.31 -4.38
C PRO A 85 0.18 -12.17 -3.83
N TYR A 86 -0.33 -11.47 -2.82
CA TYR A 86 0.42 -10.40 -2.18
C TYR A 86 1.62 -11.01 -1.43
N VAL A 87 2.82 -10.76 -1.96
CA VAL A 87 4.08 -11.07 -1.26
C VAL A 87 4.34 -9.89 -0.33
N LEU A 88 4.30 -10.11 0.99
CA LEU A 88 4.86 -9.17 1.96
C LEU A 88 6.35 -9.01 1.64
N ARG A 89 6.70 -8.03 0.80
CA ARG A 89 8.06 -7.49 0.82
C ARG A 89 8.13 -6.67 2.10
N ALA A 90 8.95 -7.11 3.04
CA ALA A 90 9.33 -6.29 4.17
C ALA A 90 9.98 -5.02 3.62
N VAL A 91 9.20 -3.96 3.50
CA VAL A 91 9.72 -2.63 3.23
C VAL A 91 10.21 -2.12 4.57
N THR A 92 11.52 -2.08 4.75
CA THR A 92 12.12 -1.39 5.88
C THR A 92 11.78 0.09 5.72
N VAL A 93 10.76 0.56 6.44
CA VAL A 93 10.49 2.00 6.53
C VAL A 93 11.71 2.58 7.24
N GLY A 94 12.59 3.23 6.47
CA GLY A 94 13.77 3.90 7.01
C GLY A 94 13.31 4.93 8.03
N GLY A 95 13.55 4.64 9.30
CA GLY A 95 13.35 5.58 10.39
C GLY A 95 14.21 6.81 10.16
N VAL A 96 13.59 7.97 10.27
CA VAL A 96 14.28 9.23 10.54
C VAL A 96 14.50 9.37 12.04
#